data_AF-A0A6I8SXT7-F1
#
_entry.id   AF-A0A6I8SXT7-F1
#
_cell.length_a   1.000
_cell.length_b   1.000
_cell.length_c   1.000
_cell.angle_alpha   90.00
_cell.angle_beta   90.00
_cell.angle_gamma   90.00
#
_symmetry.space_group_name_H-M   'P 1'
#
loop_
_entity.id
_entity.type
_entity.pdbx_description
1 polymer ?
#
loop_
_entity_poly.entity_id
_entity_poly.type
_entity_poly.pdbx_seq_one_letter_code
_entity_poly.pdbx_strand_id
1 'polypeptide(L)'
;MGDKGTRVFKKASPNGKLTVYLGKRDFVDHIDVVDPVDGVVLVDPEYLKERKVFVTLTCAFRYGREDLDVLGLTFRKDLFVANIQAFPPVPEEKKPLTRLQERLIKKLGEHAYPFTFEACGVDYEVKAFCAENLEEKIHKRNSVRLVIRKVQYAPERPGPQPMAETTRQFLMSDKPLHLEASLDKEIYYHGEPINVNVHVTNNTNKTVKKIKISVRQYADICLFNTAQYKCPVAVEEADNDVVAPSSTFCKVYTLTPFLANNREKRGLALDGKLKHEDTNLASSTLLRDGANKEILGIIVSYKVKVKLVVSRGGDVAVELPFTLMHPKPTEEPLHREVPENEAPIDTNLIEFDTNDDDIVFEDFARQRLKGMKEDKEEEEEGTNSPLMNDR
;
A
#
# COMPACT_ATOMS: atom_id res chain seq x y z
N MET A 1 -27.42 -0.88 -15.88
CA MET A 1 -27.46 0.09 -14.77
C MET A 1 -26.07 0.71 -14.69
N GLY A 2 -25.88 1.89 -15.28
CA GLY A 2 -24.64 2.69 -15.32
C GLY A 2 -23.48 2.08 -16.09
N ASP A 3 -23.27 2.48 -17.35
CA ASP A 3 -21.99 2.31 -18.03
C ASP A 3 -20.92 2.99 -17.17
N LYS A 4 -20.01 2.21 -16.57
CA LYS A 4 -18.94 2.76 -15.73
C LYS A 4 -17.85 3.23 -16.66
N GLY A 5 -17.96 4.49 -17.08
CA GLY A 5 -16.90 5.18 -17.79
C GLY A 5 -15.52 5.02 -17.12
N THR A 6 -14.46 5.04 -17.94
CA THR A 6 -13.08 4.98 -17.46
C THR A 6 -12.81 6.19 -16.57
N ARG A 7 -12.62 5.95 -15.27
CA ARG A 7 -12.32 7.01 -14.30
C ARG A 7 -10.87 7.46 -14.44
N VAL A 8 -10.65 8.76 -14.51
CA VAL A 8 -9.32 9.37 -14.56
C VAL A 8 -9.23 10.44 -13.49
N PHE A 9 -8.16 10.39 -12.71
CA PHE A 9 -7.91 11.35 -11.64
C PHE A 9 -7.12 12.53 -12.17
N LYS A 10 -7.50 13.74 -11.80
CA LYS A 10 -6.78 14.96 -12.16
C LYS A 10 -6.38 15.78 -10.94
N LYS A 11 -5.30 16.54 -11.09
CA LYS A 11 -4.92 17.60 -10.14
C LYS A 11 -4.29 18.77 -10.89
N ALA A 12 -4.81 19.97 -10.66
CA ALA A 12 -4.27 21.20 -11.23
C ALA A 12 -3.27 21.86 -10.28
N SER A 13 -2.38 22.68 -10.84
CA SER A 13 -1.49 23.56 -10.10
C SER A 13 -2.29 24.70 -9.46
N PRO A 14 -1.78 25.34 -8.39
CA PRO A 14 -2.48 26.46 -7.75
C PRO A 14 -2.82 27.61 -8.69
N ASN A 15 -2.03 27.81 -9.75
CA ASN A 15 -2.31 28.81 -10.79
C ASN A 15 -3.17 28.30 -11.96
N GLY A 16 -3.59 27.02 -11.97
CA GLY A 16 -4.40 26.41 -13.02
C GLY A 16 -3.71 26.20 -14.37
N LYS A 17 -2.41 26.51 -14.49
CA LYS A 17 -1.66 26.49 -15.76
C LYS A 17 -1.05 25.13 -16.10
N LEU A 18 -1.02 24.22 -15.14
CA LEU A 18 -0.49 22.87 -15.28
C LEU A 18 -1.48 21.89 -14.65
N THR A 19 -1.91 20.87 -15.37
CA THR A 19 -2.81 19.84 -14.84
C THR A 19 -2.29 18.46 -15.15
N VAL A 20 -2.21 17.60 -14.14
CA VAL A 20 -1.77 16.21 -14.28
C VAL A 20 -2.97 15.29 -14.25
N TYR A 21 -3.01 14.32 -15.16
CA TYR A 21 -4.01 13.28 -15.28
C TYR A 21 -3.36 11.90 -15.09
N LEU A 22 -3.95 11.07 -14.22
CA LEU A 22 -3.52 9.70 -13.94
C LEU A 22 -4.73 8.76 -13.99
N GLY A 23 -4.57 7.58 -14.59
CA GLY A 23 -5.64 6.57 -14.64
C GLY A 23 -5.91 5.90 -13.29
N LYS A 24 -4.88 5.80 -12.43
CA LYS A 24 -4.93 5.10 -11.14
C LYS A 24 -4.23 5.91 -10.05
N ARG A 25 -4.65 5.74 -8.79
CA ARG A 25 -3.93 6.25 -7.61
C ARG A 25 -3.07 5.19 -6.93
N ASP A 26 -3.38 3.93 -7.19
CA ASP A 26 -2.77 2.74 -6.59
C ASP A 26 -2.25 1.87 -7.75
N PHE A 27 -0.94 1.58 -7.74
CA PHE A 27 -0.24 0.81 -8.77
C PHE A 27 0.16 -0.56 -8.23
N VAL A 28 -0.04 -1.60 -9.02
CA VAL A 28 0.08 -2.98 -8.56
C VAL A 28 1.51 -3.48 -8.72
N ASP A 29 2.02 -4.15 -7.68
CA ASP A 29 3.24 -4.95 -7.75
C ASP A 29 2.88 -6.42 -7.89
N HIS A 30 3.20 -7.00 -9.04
CA HIS A 30 2.96 -8.41 -9.35
C HIS A 30 4.09 -9.30 -8.83
N ILE A 31 4.85 -8.85 -7.82
CA ILE A 31 6.24 -9.25 -7.55
C ILE A 31 7.35 -9.39 -8.59
N ASP A 32 7.09 -9.83 -9.85
CA ASP A 32 8.03 -9.83 -10.99
C ASP A 32 8.07 -8.49 -11.76
N VAL A 33 6.91 -7.85 -11.91
CA VAL A 33 6.73 -6.59 -12.65
C VAL A 33 5.85 -5.64 -11.83
N VAL A 34 6.14 -4.34 -11.89
CA VAL A 34 5.30 -3.29 -11.29
C VAL A 34 4.56 -2.57 -12.41
N ASP A 35 3.26 -2.31 -12.22
CA ASP A 35 2.46 -1.51 -13.13
C ASP A 35 3.16 -0.16 -13.41
N PRO A 36 3.40 0.21 -14.67
CA PRO A 36 4.00 1.50 -14.99
C PRO A 36 3.05 2.63 -14.61
N VAL A 37 3.62 3.75 -14.18
CA VAL A 37 2.88 4.98 -13.89
C VAL A 37 2.73 5.74 -15.19
N ASP A 38 1.59 5.57 -15.85
CA ASP A 38 1.23 6.28 -17.07
C ASP A 38 0.26 7.44 -16.80
N GLY A 39 0.55 8.57 -17.44
CA GLY A 39 -0.26 9.77 -17.29
C GLY A 39 -0.04 10.78 -18.41
N VAL A 40 -0.81 11.86 -18.32
CA VAL A 40 -0.75 13.00 -19.27
C VAL A 40 -0.71 14.30 -18.49
N VAL A 41 0.11 15.24 -18.95
CA VAL A 41 0.16 16.61 -18.44
C VAL A 41 -0.45 17.55 -19.46
N LEU A 42 -1.46 18.29 -19.04
CA LEU A 42 -2.02 19.40 -19.81
C LEU A 42 -1.31 20.69 -19.40
N VAL A 43 -0.84 21.44 -20.39
CA VAL A 43 -0.11 22.68 -20.17
C VAL A 43 -0.76 23.83 -20.91
N ASP A 44 -0.75 25.00 -20.29
CA ASP A 44 -1.15 26.24 -20.96
C ASP A 44 0.04 26.84 -21.76
N PRO A 45 -0.04 26.90 -23.10
CA PRO A 45 1.05 27.39 -23.95
C PRO A 45 1.34 28.89 -23.75
N GLU A 46 0.34 29.70 -23.40
CA GLU A 46 0.52 31.14 -23.16
C GLU A 46 1.39 31.39 -21.92
N TYR A 47 1.32 30.46 -20.96
CA TYR A 47 2.14 30.51 -19.76
C TYR A 47 3.57 30.02 -20.03
N LEU A 48 3.77 29.01 -20.89
CA LEU A 48 5.05 28.33 -21.02
C LEU A 48 6.21 29.24 -21.48
N LYS A 49 6.00 30.14 -22.45
CA LYS A 49 7.07 30.96 -23.04
C LYS A 49 8.32 30.09 -23.35
N GLU A 50 9.46 30.37 -22.74
CA GLU A 50 10.72 29.61 -22.90
C GLU A 50 10.93 28.50 -21.84
N ARG A 51 9.94 28.27 -20.96
CA ARG A 51 10.05 27.31 -19.86
C ARG A 51 9.70 25.90 -20.32
N LYS A 52 10.28 24.93 -19.63
CA LYS A 52 10.09 23.50 -19.82
C LYS A 52 9.15 22.95 -18.75
N VAL A 53 8.53 21.80 -19.04
CA VAL A 53 7.75 21.03 -18.07
C VAL A 53 8.46 19.72 -17.79
N PHE A 54 8.74 19.52 -16.53
CA PHE A 54 9.32 18.28 -16.02
C PHE A 54 8.29 17.55 -15.18
N VAL A 55 8.31 16.22 -15.27
CA VAL A 55 7.62 15.33 -14.36
C VAL A 55 8.66 14.50 -13.66
N THR A 56 8.53 14.37 -12.34
CA THR A 56 9.49 13.65 -11.51
C THR A 56 8.74 12.64 -10.66
N LEU A 57 9.16 11.38 -10.73
CA LEU A 57 8.72 10.32 -9.84
C LEU A 57 9.77 10.15 -8.74
N THR A 58 9.40 10.50 -7.51
CA THR A 58 10.27 10.37 -6.35
C THR A 58 9.73 9.31 -5.41
N CYS A 59 10.50 8.24 -5.19
CA CYS A 59 10.27 7.36 -4.06
C CYS A 59 11.06 7.89 -2.86
N ALA A 60 10.36 8.33 -1.81
CA ALA A 60 10.99 8.88 -0.63
C ALA A 60 10.54 8.15 0.63
N PHE A 61 11.51 7.72 1.44
CA PHE A 61 11.27 7.26 2.79
C PHE A 61 11.18 8.45 3.74
N ARG A 62 10.08 8.56 4.48
CA ARG A 62 9.88 9.60 5.51
C ARG A 62 9.77 8.95 6.88
N TYR A 63 10.57 9.43 7.82
CA TYR A 63 10.56 8.99 9.21
C TYR A 63 10.48 10.22 10.13
N GLY A 64 9.40 10.34 10.90
CA GLY A 64 9.14 11.48 11.77
C GLY A 64 7.65 11.59 12.09
N ARG A 65 7.30 12.39 13.10
CA ARG A 65 5.91 12.66 13.48
C ARG A 65 5.39 13.81 12.60
N GLU A 66 4.25 13.64 11.93
CA GLU A 66 3.63 14.72 11.12
C GLU A 66 3.40 15.99 11.98
N ASP A 67 3.11 15.83 13.27
CA ASP A 67 2.83 16.92 14.23
C ASP A 67 4.06 17.57 14.91
N LEU A 68 5.31 17.16 14.59
CA LEU A 68 6.55 17.69 15.21
C LEU A 68 7.42 18.53 14.26
N ASP A 69 6.84 19.11 13.21
CA ASP A 69 7.57 19.97 12.26
C ASP A 69 8.08 21.31 12.88
N VAL A 70 7.84 21.56 14.17
CA VAL A 70 8.39 22.71 14.91
C VAL A 70 9.81 22.44 15.47
N LEU A 71 10.30 21.19 15.48
CA LEU A 71 11.61 20.83 16.07
C LEU A 71 12.56 20.02 15.16
N GLY A 72 12.26 19.86 13.86
CA GLY A 72 13.26 19.42 12.88
C GLY A 72 13.70 17.95 12.97
N LEU A 73 12.85 17.03 13.44
CA LEU A 73 13.12 15.59 13.48
C LEU A 73 12.41 14.80 12.37
N THR A 74 12.12 15.43 11.23
CA THR A 74 11.59 14.75 10.04
C THR A 74 12.73 14.37 9.13
N PHE A 75 13.04 13.07 9.08
CA PHE A 75 14.03 12.51 8.17
C PHE A 75 13.36 12.12 6.86
N ARG A 76 13.84 12.65 5.74
CA ARG A 76 13.44 12.25 4.38
C ARG A 76 14.68 11.74 3.64
N LYS A 77 14.62 10.50 3.16
CA LYS A 77 15.60 9.94 2.22
C LYS A 77 14.92 9.63 0.91
N ASP A 78 15.39 10.24 -0.17
CA ASP A 78 14.94 9.85 -1.50
C ASP A 78 15.67 8.55 -1.89
N LEU A 79 14.91 7.48 -2.08
CA LEU A 79 15.38 6.14 -2.44
C LEU A 79 15.55 6.00 -3.95
N PHE A 80 14.66 6.64 -4.71
CA PHE A 80 14.66 6.63 -6.16
C PHE A 80 14.09 7.94 -6.68
N VAL A 81 14.72 8.50 -7.71
CA VAL A 81 14.25 9.70 -8.40
C VAL A 81 14.39 9.44 -9.90
N ALA A 82 13.28 9.52 -10.62
CA ALA A 82 13.26 9.52 -12.08
C ALA A 82 12.65 10.82 -12.57
N ASN A 83 13.26 11.41 -13.60
CA ASN A 83 12.83 12.68 -14.18
C ASN A 83 12.57 12.47 -15.67
N ILE A 84 11.49 13.05 -16.18
CA ILE A 84 11.13 13.04 -17.61
C ILE A 84 10.79 14.48 -18.01
N GLN A 85 11.26 14.90 -19.19
CA GLN A 85 10.87 16.17 -19.79
C GLN A 85 9.61 15.97 -20.64
N ALA A 86 8.46 16.41 -20.13
CA ALA A 86 7.18 16.31 -20.87
C ALA A 86 7.08 17.37 -21.97
N PHE A 87 7.60 18.58 -21.72
CA PHE A 87 7.63 19.67 -22.71
C PHE A 87 8.95 20.46 -22.63
N PRO A 88 9.57 20.83 -23.76
CA PRO A 88 9.27 20.36 -25.11
C PRO A 88 9.57 18.86 -25.26
N PRO A 89 8.82 18.11 -26.10
CA PRO A 89 8.99 16.67 -26.24
C PRO A 89 10.36 16.34 -26.86
N VAL A 90 11.14 15.48 -26.18
CA VAL A 90 12.47 15.06 -26.63
C VAL A 90 12.34 13.85 -27.57
N PRO A 91 12.91 13.87 -28.80
CA PRO A 91 12.76 12.79 -29.77
C PRO A 91 13.30 11.43 -29.30
N GLU A 92 14.38 11.43 -28.52
CA GLU A 92 15.07 10.22 -28.04
C GLU A 92 14.30 9.49 -26.92
N GLU A 93 13.31 10.14 -26.29
CA GLU A 93 12.53 9.58 -25.17
C GLU A 93 11.09 9.16 -25.57
N LYS A 94 10.78 9.12 -26.88
CA LYS A 94 9.44 8.72 -27.35
C LYS A 94 9.18 7.23 -27.10
N LYS A 95 8.57 6.93 -25.96
CA LYS A 95 7.99 5.62 -25.65
C LYS A 95 6.67 5.41 -26.41
N PRO A 96 6.28 4.15 -26.71
CA PRO A 96 4.95 3.85 -27.22
C PRO A 96 3.88 4.32 -26.23
N LEU A 97 2.82 4.92 -26.75
CA LEU A 97 1.73 5.45 -25.94
C LEU A 97 0.85 4.32 -25.40
N THR A 98 0.33 4.49 -24.19
CA THR A 98 -0.71 3.60 -23.67
C THR A 98 -2.07 3.96 -24.28
N ARG A 99 -2.99 2.99 -24.35
CA ARG A 99 -4.38 3.24 -24.79
C ARG A 99 -5.05 4.36 -23.98
N LEU A 100 -4.70 4.50 -22.70
CA LEU A 100 -5.20 5.59 -21.85
C LEU A 100 -4.63 6.96 -22.30
N GLN A 101 -3.32 7.03 -22.57
CA GLN A 101 -2.68 8.26 -23.04
C GLN A 101 -3.24 8.71 -24.38
N GLU A 102 -3.44 7.80 -25.34
CA GLU A 102 -4.04 8.11 -26.64
C GLU A 102 -5.44 8.73 -26.48
N ARG A 103 -6.30 8.10 -25.66
CA ARG A 103 -7.65 8.62 -25.39
C ARG A 103 -7.63 9.96 -24.66
N LEU A 104 -6.72 10.15 -23.71
CA LEU A 104 -6.57 11.42 -23.00
C LEU A 104 -6.06 12.54 -23.90
N ILE A 105 -5.10 12.27 -24.78
CA ILE A 105 -4.60 13.26 -25.73
C ILE A 105 -5.71 13.65 -26.72
N LYS A 106 -6.47 12.67 -27.24
CA LYS A 106 -7.63 12.92 -28.11
C LYS A 106 -8.69 13.79 -27.42
N LYS A 107 -8.93 13.58 -26.11
CA LYS A 107 -9.93 14.33 -25.33
C LYS A 107 -9.45 15.70 -24.82
N LEU A 108 -8.16 15.85 -24.49
CA LEU A 108 -7.59 17.07 -23.90
C LEU A 108 -7.00 18.04 -24.94
N GLY A 109 -6.70 17.56 -26.16
CA GLY A 109 -6.19 18.37 -27.27
C GLY A 109 -4.66 18.42 -27.37
N GLU A 110 -4.17 19.30 -28.23
CA GLU A 110 -2.77 19.34 -28.68
C GLU A 110 -1.75 19.73 -27.60
N HIS A 111 -2.19 20.29 -26.48
CA HIS A 111 -1.32 20.69 -25.36
C HIS A 111 -1.22 19.63 -24.25
N ALA A 112 -1.61 18.41 -24.57
CA ALA A 112 -1.56 17.25 -23.69
C ALA A 112 -0.32 16.41 -24.00
N TYR A 113 0.62 16.36 -23.06
CA TYR A 113 1.90 15.68 -23.21
C TYR A 113 1.97 14.42 -22.34
N PRO A 114 2.24 13.23 -22.91
CA PRO A 114 2.28 11.98 -22.17
C PRO A 114 3.58 11.81 -21.38
N PHE A 115 3.52 11.05 -20.29
CA PHE A 115 4.68 10.58 -19.54
C PHE A 115 4.43 9.18 -18.99
N THR A 116 5.50 8.38 -18.90
CA THR A 116 5.43 7.01 -18.38
C THR A 116 6.67 6.70 -17.54
N PHE A 117 6.47 6.34 -16.27
CA PHE A 117 7.53 5.87 -15.39
C PHE A 117 7.41 4.38 -15.10
N GLU A 118 8.55 3.74 -14.93
CA GLU A 118 8.62 2.41 -14.29
C GLU A 118 8.81 2.63 -12.79
N ALA A 119 7.92 2.07 -11.98
CA ALA A 119 7.89 2.32 -10.54
C ALA A 119 8.69 1.26 -9.76
N CYS A 120 9.68 1.70 -8.99
CA CYS A 120 10.45 0.89 -8.02
C CYS A 120 10.47 1.54 -6.62
N GLY A 121 10.05 0.84 -5.55
CA GLY A 121 9.87 1.43 -4.19
C GLY A 121 8.47 1.25 -3.57
N VAL A 122 8.15 1.91 -2.45
CA VAL A 122 6.93 1.69 -1.61
C VAL A 122 5.96 2.87 -1.64
N ASP A 123 6.46 4.09 -1.51
CA ASP A 123 5.68 5.33 -1.56
C ASP A 123 6.23 6.24 -2.66
N TYR A 124 5.37 6.73 -3.55
CA TYR A 124 5.79 7.57 -4.65
C TYR A 124 5.08 8.91 -4.67
N GLU A 125 5.88 9.91 -5.00
CA GLU A 125 5.47 11.28 -5.23
C GLU A 125 5.65 11.56 -6.72
N VAL A 126 4.54 11.73 -7.43
CA VAL A 126 4.54 12.27 -8.79
C VAL A 126 4.44 13.78 -8.68
N LYS A 127 5.46 14.48 -9.16
CA LYS A 127 5.50 15.94 -9.15
C LYS A 127 5.71 16.46 -10.57
N ALA A 128 4.82 17.31 -11.04
CA ALA A 128 4.97 18.02 -12.31
C ALA A 128 5.23 19.49 -12.03
N PHE A 129 6.15 20.13 -12.74
CA PHE A 129 6.46 21.54 -12.56
C PHE A 129 6.99 22.20 -13.83
N CYS A 130 6.80 23.52 -13.93
CA CYS A 130 7.40 24.33 -14.97
C CYS A 130 8.70 24.99 -14.46
N ALA A 131 9.81 24.83 -15.18
CA ALA A 131 11.11 25.45 -14.88
C ALA A 131 11.92 25.64 -16.17
N GLU A 132 12.93 26.52 -16.18
CA GLU A 132 13.84 26.64 -17.32
C GLU A 132 14.85 25.48 -17.33
N ASN A 133 15.34 25.12 -16.15
CA ASN A 133 16.30 24.04 -15.92
C ASN A 133 15.87 23.12 -14.76
N LEU A 134 16.36 21.88 -14.75
CA LEU A 134 16.08 20.88 -13.69
C LEU A 134 16.62 21.30 -12.32
N GLU A 135 17.68 22.10 -12.28
CA GLU A 135 18.35 22.55 -11.05
C GLU A 135 17.70 23.80 -10.44
N GLU A 136 16.75 24.41 -11.14
CA GLU A 136 16.08 25.61 -10.67
C GLU A 136 15.16 25.31 -9.47
N LYS A 137 15.07 26.26 -8.54
CA LYS A 137 14.20 26.13 -7.38
C LYS A 137 12.73 26.09 -7.82
N ILE A 138 12.10 24.94 -7.65
CA ILE A 138 10.71 24.72 -8.03
C ILE A 138 9.77 25.59 -7.19
N HIS A 139 8.94 26.41 -7.86
CA HIS A 139 7.91 27.21 -7.19
C HIS A 139 6.65 26.38 -6.88
N LYS A 140 6.05 26.57 -5.70
CA LYS A 140 4.79 25.91 -5.31
C LYS A 140 3.62 26.28 -6.24
N ARG A 141 3.62 27.52 -6.74
CA ARG A 141 2.51 28.09 -7.54
C ARG A 141 2.31 27.40 -8.89
N ASN A 142 3.38 26.91 -9.52
CA ASN A 142 3.38 26.28 -10.85
C ASN A 142 3.78 24.80 -10.78
N SER A 143 3.65 24.18 -9.62
CA SER A 143 3.90 22.74 -9.45
C SER A 143 2.65 22.02 -8.95
N VAL A 144 2.51 20.78 -9.40
CA VAL A 144 1.47 19.84 -9.00
C VAL A 144 2.15 18.67 -8.33
N ARG A 145 1.61 18.23 -7.19
CA ARG A 145 2.12 17.10 -6.43
C ARG A 145 0.99 16.10 -6.15
N LEU A 146 1.18 14.87 -6.58
CA LEU A 146 0.28 13.74 -6.38
C LEU A 146 1.04 12.63 -5.65
N VAL A 147 0.42 12.03 -4.64
CA VAL A 147 1.00 10.91 -3.89
C VAL A 147 0.26 9.64 -4.31
N ILE A 148 0.96 8.75 -5.00
CA ILE A 148 0.44 7.45 -5.44
C ILE A 148 0.95 6.36 -4.50
N ARG A 149 0.19 5.28 -4.36
CA ARG A 149 0.61 4.12 -3.57
C ARG A 149 1.00 2.97 -4.49
N LYS A 150 1.93 2.16 -4.03
CA LYS A 150 2.15 0.84 -4.60
C LYS A 150 1.49 -0.20 -3.71
N VAL A 151 0.64 -1.03 -4.31
CA VAL A 151 -0.11 -2.08 -3.62
C VAL A 151 0.40 -3.41 -4.11
N GLN A 152 0.68 -4.34 -3.19
CA GLN A 152 1.06 -5.70 -3.52
C GLN A 152 -0.12 -6.62 -3.23
N TYR A 153 -0.54 -7.41 -4.22
CA TYR A 153 -1.59 -8.42 -4.03
C TYR A 153 -1.01 -9.78 -3.70
N ALA A 154 -1.82 -10.61 -3.05
CA ALA A 154 -1.45 -11.99 -2.75
C ALA A 154 -1.12 -12.79 -4.02
N PRO A 155 -0.07 -13.62 -4.01
CA PRO A 155 0.14 -14.60 -5.07
C PRO A 155 -1.01 -15.61 -5.11
N GLU A 156 -1.30 -16.15 -6.30
CA GLU A 156 -2.44 -17.04 -6.54
C GLU A 156 -2.29 -18.43 -5.92
N ARG A 157 -1.05 -18.86 -5.67
CA ARG A 157 -0.78 -20.19 -5.10
C ARG A 157 -0.60 -20.06 -3.59
N PRO A 158 -1.57 -20.49 -2.78
CA PRO A 158 -1.36 -20.61 -1.35
C PRO A 158 -0.29 -21.69 -1.12
N GLY A 159 0.73 -21.38 -0.32
CA GLY A 159 1.70 -22.39 0.08
C GLY A 159 1.17 -23.29 1.20
N PRO A 160 2.04 -24.14 1.78
CA PRO A 160 1.64 -25.14 2.75
C PRO A 160 1.12 -24.49 4.04
N GLN A 161 0.22 -25.19 4.73
CA GLN A 161 -0.32 -24.74 6.01
C GLN A 161 0.80 -24.53 7.04
N PRO A 162 0.95 -23.34 7.63
CA PRO A 162 1.92 -23.10 8.68
C PRO A 162 1.61 -23.96 9.90
N MET A 163 2.61 -24.73 10.34
CA MET A 163 2.55 -25.57 11.54
C MET A 163 3.80 -25.36 12.38
N ALA A 164 3.64 -25.26 13.69
CA ALA A 164 4.73 -25.14 14.63
C ALA A 164 4.44 -25.95 15.89
N GLU A 165 5.43 -26.74 16.31
CA GLU A 165 5.38 -27.49 17.55
C GLU A 165 6.54 -27.13 18.48
N THR A 166 6.31 -27.25 19.77
CA THR A 166 7.35 -27.14 20.78
C THR A 166 7.07 -28.08 21.92
N THR A 167 8.14 -28.63 22.46
CA THR A 167 8.10 -29.52 23.62
C THR A 167 8.88 -28.88 24.75
N ARG A 168 8.26 -28.75 25.92
CA ARG A 168 8.95 -28.22 27.10
C ARG A 168 8.89 -29.18 28.27
N GLN A 169 10.05 -29.44 28.84
CA GLN A 169 10.19 -30.13 30.12
C GLN A 169 10.40 -29.10 31.22
N PHE A 170 9.85 -29.35 32.40
CA PHE A 170 9.94 -28.45 33.54
C PHE A 170 10.78 -29.07 34.65
N LEU A 171 11.51 -28.22 35.39
CA LEU A 171 12.17 -28.67 36.61
C LEU A 171 11.12 -29.23 37.59
N MET A 172 11.39 -30.41 38.16
CA MET A 172 10.48 -31.20 39.02
C MET A 172 9.28 -31.86 38.30
N SER A 173 9.33 -32.04 36.99
CA SER A 173 8.41 -32.90 36.22
C SER A 173 9.18 -33.66 35.15
N ASP A 174 9.26 -34.99 35.26
CA ASP A 174 10.00 -35.83 34.30
C ASP A 174 9.26 -36.04 32.98
N LYS A 175 8.02 -35.55 32.89
CA LYS A 175 7.17 -35.67 31.69
C LYS A 175 7.08 -34.32 30.94
N PRO A 176 6.99 -34.34 29.59
CA PRO A 176 6.94 -33.15 28.75
C PRO A 176 5.53 -32.53 28.60
N LEU A 177 5.48 -31.23 28.32
CA LEU A 177 4.31 -30.53 27.77
C LEU A 177 4.56 -30.27 26.29
N HIS A 178 3.71 -30.84 25.43
CA HIS A 178 3.75 -30.60 23.99
C HIS A 178 2.68 -29.58 23.61
N LEU A 179 3.09 -28.56 22.87
CA LEU A 179 2.23 -27.56 22.26
C LEU A 179 2.45 -27.59 20.76
N GLU A 180 1.38 -27.84 20.02
CA GLU A 180 1.32 -27.78 18.58
C GLU A 180 0.26 -26.74 18.19
N ALA A 181 0.58 -25.94 17.18
CA ALA A 181 -0.39 -25.04 16.59
C ALA A 181 -0.27 -25.06 15.07
N SER A 182 -1.38 -24.84 14.38
CA SER A 182 -1.44 -24.74 12.93
C SER A 182 -2.44 -23.70 12.46
N LEU A 183 -2.21 -23.15 11.27
CA LEU A 183 -3.10 -22.21 10.59
C LEU A 183 -3.80 -22.93 9.43
N ASP A 184 -5.02 -22.50 9.11
CA ASP A 184 -5.78 -23.05 7.98
C ASP A 184 -5.21 -22.62 6.61
N LYS A 185 -4.54 -21.47 6.56
CA LYS A 185 -3.92 -20.90 5.36
C LYS A 185 -2.58 -20.23 5.69
N GLU A 186 -1.72 -20.10 4.69
CA GLU A 186 -0.51 -19.28 4.80
C GLU A 186 -0.78 -17.79 4.50
N ILE A 187 -1.71 -17.52 3.58
CA ILE A 187 -2.06 -16.19 3.10
C ILE A 187 -3.47 -15.86 3.56
N TYR A 188 -3.64 -14.70 4.19
CA TYR A 188 -4.92 -14.14 4.59
C TYR A 188 -5.13 -12.77 3.99
N TYR A 189 -6.40 -12.43 3.74
CA TYR A 189 -6.79 -11.11 3.29
C TYR A 189 -7.12 -10.17 4.44
N HIS A 190 -6.95 -8.86 4.22
CA HIS A 190 -7.42 -7.86 5.18
C HIS A 190 -8.92 -8.03 5.47
N GLY A 191 -9.26 -8.17 6.75
CA GLY A 191 -10.62 -8.41 7.22
C GLY A 191 -11.07 -9.88 7.22
N GLU A 192 -10.26 -10.80 6.68
CA GLU A 192 -10.54 -12.24 6.76
C GLU A 192 -10.26 -12.79 8.18
N PRO A 193 -11.12 -13.65 8.73
CA PRO A 193 -10.86 -14.33 9.99
C PRO A 193 -9.73 -15.36 9.86
N ILE A 194 -8.80 -15.35 10.82
CA ILE A 194 -7.68 -16.28 10.92
C ILE A 194 -8.04 -17.39 11.89
N ASN A 195 -8.07 -18.64 11.41
CA ASN A 195 -8.34 -19.80 12.25
C ASN A 195 -7.04 -20.42 12.75
N VAL A 196 -6.88 -20.48 14.06
CA VAL A 196 -5.70 -21.02 14.74
C VAL A 196 -6.08 -22.29 15.47
N ASN A 197 -5.62 -23.43 14.95
CA ASN A 197 -5.78 -24.72 15.61
C ASN A 197 -4.71 -24.82 16.70
N VAL A 198 -5.11 -25.09 17.93
CA VAL A 198 -4.20 -25.28 19.07
C VAL A 198 -4.40 -26.66 19.65
N HIS A 199 -3.35 -27.46 19.65
CA HIS A 199 -3.30 -28.78 20.24
C HIS A 199 -2.27 -28.82 21.37
N VAL A 200 -2.70 -29.21 22.57
CA VAL A 200 -1.85 -29.27 23.76
C VAL A 200 -1.92 -30.67 24.33
N THR A 201 -0.79 -31.37 24.36
CA THR A 201 -0.65 -32.65 25.04
C THR A 201 0.13 -32.45 26.33
N ASN A 202 -0.58 -32.41 27.45
CA ASN A 202 0.01 -32.16 28.76
C ASN A 202 0.26 -33.48 29.50
N ASN A 203 1.45 -34.06 29.34
CA ASN A 203 1.87 -35.23 30.11
C ASN A 203 2.44 -34.85 31.49
N THR A 204 2.56 -33.55 31.79
CA THR A 204 3.17 -33.05 33.04
C THR A 204 2.21 -33.19 34.24
N ASN A 205 2.76 -32.96 35.44
CA ASN A 205 1.97 -32.81 36.67
C ASN A 205 1.46 -31.38 36.91
N LYS A 206 1.69 -30.44 35.98
CA LYS A 206 1.30 -29.03 36.09
C LYS A 206 0.04 -28.75 35.28
N THR A 207 -0.67 -27.69 35.64
CA THR A 207 -1.90 -27.25 34.95
C THR A 207 -1.61 -26.03 34.09
N VAL A 208 -2.13 -26.01 32.85
CA VAL A 208 -2.14 -24.81 32.02
C VAL A 208 -3.33 -23.95 32.45
N LYS A 209 -3.07 -22.74 32.95
CA LYS A 209 -4.09 -21.85 33.51
C LYS A 209 -4.84 -21.04 32.46
N LYS A 210 -4.14 -20.65 31.40
CA LYS A 210 -4.64 -19.73 30.38
C LYS A 210 -3.96 -19.99 29.07
N ILE A 211 -4.71 -19.87 27.99
CA ILE A 211 -4.20 -19.86 26.62
C ILE A 211 -4.41 -18.46 26.06
N LYS A 212 -3.32 -17.84 25.58
CA LYS A 212 -3.32 -16.51 24.98
C LYS A 212 -2.85 -16.60 23.54
N ILE A 213 -3.67 -16.12 22.62
CA ILE A 213 -3.37 -16.08 21.20
C ILE A 213 -3.28 -14.63 20.79
N SER A 214 -2.23 -14.27 20.05
CA SER A 214 -2.04 -12.90 19.59
C SER A 214 -1.50 -12.87 18.18
N VAL A 215 -2.15 -12.11 17.31
CA VAL A 215 -1.62 -11.72 16.01
C VAL A 215 -0.71 -10.51 16.23
N ARG A 216 0.54 -10.59 15.78
CA ARG A 216 1.55 -9.54 15.96
C ARG A 216 2.08 -9.08 14.62
N GLN A 217 2.08 -7.77 14.43
CA GLN A 217 2.78 -7.10 13.35
C GLN A 217 4.20 -6.78 13.82
N TYR A 218 5.17 -7.12 12.99
CA TYR A 218 6.57 -6.75 13.12
C TYR A 218 6.89 -5.79 11.98
N ALA A 219 7.40 -4.61 12.32
CA ALA A 219 7.85 -3.62 11.36
C ALA A 219 9.34 -3.35 11.61
N ASP A 220 10.16 -3.90 10.71
CA ASP A 220 11.60 -3.75 10.74
C ASP A 220 12.01 -2.58 9.85
N ILE A 221 12.51 -1.51 10.45
CA ILE A 221 13.03 -0.35 9.71
C ILE A 221 14.48 -0.67 9.33
N CYS A 222 14.76 -0.77 8.04
CA CYS A 222 16.06 -1.17 7.52
C CYS A 222 16.93 0.01 7.04
N LEU A 223 16.58 1.25 7.38
CA LEU A 223 17.31 2.47 6.97
C LEU A 223 17.98 3.19 8.14
N PHE A 224 19.30 3.41 8.02
CA PHE A 224 20.18 4.19 8.90
C PHE A 224 20.25 3.75 10.37
N ASN A 225 19.10 3.62 11.06
CA ASN A 225 18.99 3.06 12.39
C ASN A 225 18.02 1.86 12.33
N THR A 226 18.56 0.66 12.52
CA THR A 226 17.75 -0.55 12.50
C THR A 226 16.89 -0.61 13.76
N ALA A 227 15.60 -0.40 13.62
CA ALA A 227 14.63 -0.51 14.71
C ALA A 227 13.56 -1.54 14.34
N GLN A 228 13.25 -2.43 15.28
CA GLN A 228 12.16 -3.39 15.16
C GLN A 228 11.01 -2.94 16.05
N TYR A 229 9.87 -2.64 15.45
CA TYR A 229 8.63 -2.39 16.16
C TYR A 229 7.78 -3.65 16.18
N LYS A 230 7.17 -3.92 17.34
CA LYS A 230 6.36 -5.11 17.56
C LYS A 230 5.03 -4.71 18.19
N CYS A 231 3.95 -4.90 17.44
CA CYS A 231 2.63 -4.45 17.84
C CYS A 231 1.61 -5.60 17.77
N PRO A 232 0.93 -5.95 18.87
CA PRO A 232 -0.17 -6.91 18.83
C PRO A 232 -1.38 -6.25 18.16
N VAL A 233 -1.83 -6.79 17.04
CA VAL A 233 -2.96 -6.27 16.25
C VAL A 233 -4.29 -6.97 16.57
N ALA A 234 -4.24 -8.22 17.03
CA ALA A 234 -5.41 -8.91 17.56
C ALA A 234 -4.96 -9.79 18.74
N VAL A 235 -5.76 -9.87 19.78
CA VAL A 235 -5.47 -10.68 20.96
C VAL A 235 -6.76 -11.36 21.39
N GLU A 236 -6.68 -12.67 21.57
CA GLU A 236 -7.74 -13.48 22.13
C GLU A 236 -7.18 -14.21 23.36
N GLU A 237 -7.87 -14.08 24.49
CA GLU A 237 -7.47 -14.65 25.77
C GLU A 237 -8.57 -15.58 26.25
N ALA A 238 -8.24 -16.85 26.41
CA ALA A 238 -9.16 -17.86 26.90
C ALA A 238 -8.78 -18.27 28.32
N ASP A 239 -9.44 -17.64 29.29
CA ASP A 239 -9.27 -17.92 30.72
C ASP A 239 -10.02 -19.18 31.18
N ASN A 240 -11.03 -19.62 30.42
CA ASN A 240 -11.82 -20.81 30.73
C ASN A 240 -11.18 -22.11 30.20
N ASP A 241 -10.24 -22.01 29.27
CA ASP A 241 -9.61 -23.16 28.63
C ASP A 241 -8.40 -23.63 29.45
N VAL A 242 -8.70 -24.37 30.52
CA VAL A 242 -7.71 -24.94 31.46
C VAL A 242 -7.34 -26.35 31.01
N VAL A 243 -6.04 -26.65 30.91
CA VAL A 243 -5.55 -28.00 30.57
C VAL A 243 -5.05 -28.70 31.83
N ALA A 244 -5.78 -29.72 32.27
CA ALA A 244 -5.45 -30.50 33.46
C ALA A 244 -4.15 -31.33 33.28
N PRO A 245 -3.51 -31.76 34.37
CA PRO A 245 -2.39 -32.68 34.30
C PRO A 245 -2.75 -33.99 33.59
N SER A 246 -1.82 -34.55 32.82
CA SER A 246 -2.02 -35.81 32.07
C SER A 246 -3.26 -35.82 31.16
N SER A 247 -3.58 -34.69 30.53
CA SER A 247 -4.72 -34.53 29.62
C SER A 247 -4.32 -33.87 28.31
N THR A 248 -5.14 -34.08 27.28
CA THR A 248 -5.00 -33.45 25.97
C THR A 248 -6.10 -32.42 25.76
N PHE A 249 -5.76 -31.31 25.11
CA PHE A 249 -6.70 -30.25 24.76
C PHE A 249 -6.57 -29.91 23.28
N CYS A 250 -7.69 -29.72 22.59
CA CYS A 250 -7.71 -29.30 21.20
C CYS A 250 -8.86 -28.31 21.00
N LYS A 251 -8.56 -27.13 20.45
CA LYS A 251 -9.55 -26.10 20.15
C LYS A 251 -9.08 -25.22 19.01
N VAL A 252 -10.04 -24.71 18.24
CA VAL A 252 -9.82 -23.74 17.18
C VAL A 252 -10.25 -22.37 17.68
N TYR A 253 -9.40 -21.37 17.46
CA TYR A 253 -9.66 -19.98 17.82
C TYR A 253 -9.68 -19.12 16.56
N THR A 254 -10.45 -18.03 16.57
CA THR A 254 -10.67 -17.21 15.39
C THR A 254 -10.35 -15.75 15.71
N LEU A 255 -9.30 -15.21 15.07
CA LEU A 255 -8.86 -13.83 15.27
C LEU A 255 -8.99 -13.04 13.97
N THR A 256 -9.49 -11.81 14.05
CA THR A 256 -9.58 -10.92 12.88
C THR A 256 -8.78 -9.63 13.11
N PRO A 257 -7.64 -9.43 12.42
CA PRO A 257 -6.81 -8.24 12.59
C PRO A 257 -7.42 -7.04 11.85
N PHE A 258 -8.19 -6.20 12.55
CA PHE A 258 -8.75 -4.96 12.00
C PHE A 258 -7.99 -3.72 12.45
N LEU A 259 -7.75 -2.77 11.52
CA LEU A 259 -7.20 -1.46 11.87
C LEU A 259 -8.12 -0.68 12.83
N ALA A 260 -9.44 -0.81 12.69
CA ALA A 260 -10.43 -0.12 13.53
C ALA A 260 -10.18 -0.33 15.04
N ASN A 261 -9.79 -1.54 15.44
CA ASN A 261 -9.53 -1.90 16.83
C ASN A 261 -8.15 -1.44 17.34
N ASN A 262 -7.31 -0.88 16.46
CA ASN A 262 -5.92 -0.57 16.73
C ASN A 262 -5.53 0.88 16.42
N ARG A 263 -6.49 1.76 16.08
CA ARG A 263 -6.23 3.15 15.67
C ARG A 263 -5.45 3.98 16.71
N GLU A 264 -5.60 3.67 17.99
CA GLU A 264 -4.93 4.39 19.08
C GLU A 264 -3.50 3.89 19.35
N LYS A 265 -3.12 2.73 18.79
CA LYS A 265 -1.81 2.14 19.05
C LYS A 265 -0.74 2.82 18.20
N ARG A 266 0.41 3.09 18.83
CA ARG A 266 1.59 3.66 18.18
C ARG A 266 2.54 2.56 17.71
N GLY A 267 3.32 2.85 16.66
CA GLY A 267 4.32 1.92 16.13
C GLY A 267 3.77 0.84 15.20
N LEU A 268 2.51 0.94 14.77
CA LEU A 268 1.94 0.07 13.74
C LEU A 268 2.32 0.60 12.35
N ALA A 269 2.66 -0.32 11.45
CA ALA A 269 2.80 -0.02 10.04
C ALA A 269 1.42 -0.06 9.36
N LEU A 270 1.13 0.97 8.56
CA LEU A 270 -0.10 1.14 7.80
C LEU A 270 0.23 1.25 6.31
N ASP A 271 -0.70 0.89 5.44
CA ASP A 271 -0.57 1.02 3.98
C ASP A 271 -0.93 2.44 3.46
N GLY A 272 -1.13 3.38 4.39
CA GLY A 272 -1.65 4.71 4.10
C GLY A 272 -1.66 5.62 5.33
N LYS A 273 -2.23 6.80 5.17
CA LYS A 273 -2.36 7.78 6.26
C LYS A 273 -3.58 7.45 7.11
N LEU A 274 -3.44 7.51 8.43
CA LEU A 274 -4.52 7.21 9.37
C LEU A 274 -5.82 8.02 9.12
N LYS A 275 -5.71 9.19 8.49
CA LYS A 275 -6.84 10.07 8.14
C LYS A 275 -7.64 9.66 6.90
N HIS A 276 -7.11 8.77 6.07
CA HIS A 276 -7.82 8.32 4.88
C HIS A 276 -8.70 7.12 5.19
N GLU A 277 -9.88 7.08 4.57
CA GLU A 277 -10.86 6.00 4.78
C GLU A 277 -10.39 4.66 4.22
N ASP A 278 -9.58 4.69 3.16
CA ASP A 278 -9.04 3.53 2.44
C ASP A 278 -7.73 2.99 3.03
N THR A 279 -7.40 3.34 4.29
CA THR A 279 -6.19 2.88 4.97
C THR A 279 -6.46 1.63 5.79
N ASN A 280 -5.60 0.63 5.64
CA ASN A 280 -5.58 -0.62 6.37
C ASN A 280 -4.24 -0.81 7.10
N LEU A 281 -4.10 -1.97 7.76
CA LEU A 281 -2.79 -2.40 8.23
C LEU A 281 -1.87 -2.63 7.02
N ALA A 282 -0.57 -2.35 7.18
CA ALA A 282 0.38 -2.60 6.10
C ALA A 282 0.41 -4.08 5.72
N SER A 283 0.36 -4.39 4.43
CA SER A 283 0.51 -5.77 3.94
C SER A 283 1.92 -6.31 4.19
N SER A 284 2.06 -7.64 4.29
CA SER A 284 3.35 -8.30 4.42
C SER A 284 4.26 -7.98 3.24
N THR A 285 5.50 -7.61 3.51
CA THR A 285 6.50 -7.31 2.47
C THR A 285 7.07 -8.61 1.92
N LEU A 286 6.81 -8.92 0.65
CA LEU A 286 7.43 -10.06 -0.02
C LEU A 286 8.81 -9.66 -0.54
N LEU A 287 9.85 -10.37 -0.10
CA LEU A 287 11.22 -10.17 -0.54
C LEU A 287 11.51 -11.08 -1.73
N ARG A 288 12.08 -10.54 -2.81
CA ARG A 288 12.75 -11.39 -3.82
C ARG A 288 14.09 -11.89 -3.27
N ASP A 289 14.45 -13.11 -3.61
CA ASP A 289 15.77 -13.65 -3.30
C ASP A 289 16.86 -12.79 -3.93
N GLY A 290 17.79 -12.27 -3.11
CA GLY A 290 18.84 -11.35 -3.54
C GLY A 290 18.48 -9.86 -3.54
N ALA A 291 17.24 -9.48 -3.17
CA ALA A 291 16.85 -8.07 -3.04
C ALA A 291 17.55 -7.39 -1.86
N ASN A 292 18.02 -6.15 -2.08
CA ASN A 292 18.67 -5.38 -1.02
C ASN A 292 17.60 -4.84 -0.04
N LYS A 293 17.62 -5.33 1.20
CA LYS A 293 16.66 -5.01 2.25
C LYS A 293 16.59 -3.52 2.57
N GLU A 294 17.69 -2.78 2.36
CA GLU A 294 17.77 -1.35 2.61
C GLU A 294 16.91 -0.52 1.63
N ILE A 295 16.66 -1.04 0.41
CA ILE A 295 15.85 -0.37 -0.61
C ILE A 295 14.36 -0.42 -0.24
N LEU A 296 13.93 -1.40 0.56
CA LEU A 296 12.52 -1.64 0.87
C LEU A 296 11.95 -0.73 1.96
N GLY A 297 12.77 0.07 2.65
CA GLY A 297 12.20 0.93 3.68
C GLY A 297 11.96 0.21 5.00
N ILE A 298 10.71 -0.22 5.12
CA ILE A 298 10.14 -0.91 6.27
C ILE A 298 9.70 -2.28 5.78
N ILE A 299 10.23 -3.33 6.41
CA ILE A 299 9.81 -4.70 6.16
C ILE A 299 8.72 -5.05 7.18
N VAL A 300 7.53 -5.32 6.68
CA VAL A 300 6.38 -5.69 7.51
C VAL A 300 6.19 -7.20 7.44
N SER A 301 6.08 -7.84 8.60
CA SER A 301 5.76 -9.27 8.71
C SER A 301 4.76 -9.54 9.83
N TYR A 302 3.99 -10.62 9.69
CA TYR A 302 2.98 -11.01 10.66
C TYR A 302 3.27 -12.39 11.23
N LYS A 303 3.01 -12.54 12.52
CA LYS A 303 3.06 -13.86 13.18
C LYS A 303 1.89 -14.02 14.15
N VAL A 304 1.29 -15.21 14.15
CA VAL A 304 0.42 -15.65 15.23
C VAL A 304 1.28 -16.22 16.34
N LYS A 305 1.13 -15.71 17.56
CA LYS A 305 1.79 -16.24 18.75
C LYS A 305 0.76 -16.91 19.65
N VAL A 306 0.92 -18.21 19.86
CA VAL A 306 0.17 -18.98 20.86
C VAL A 306 1.02 -19.12 22.10
N LYS A 307 0.49 -18.71 23.25
CA LYS A 307 1.20 -18.69 24.54
C LYS A 307 0.36 -19.41 25.61
N LEU A 308 0.92 -20.46 26.19
CA LEU A 308 0.39 -21.20 27.33
C LEU A 308 0.98 -20.64 28.63
N VAL A 309 0.13 -20.30 29.59
CA VAL A 309 0.53 -19.88 30.93
C VAL A 309 0.44 -21.08 31.86
N VAL A 310 1.59 -21.64 32.24
CA VAL A 310 1.67 -22.86 33.05
C VAL A 310 1.84 -22.52 34.53
N SER A 311 1.07 -23.18 35.39
CA SER A 311 1.17 -23.00 36.84
C SER A 311 2.57 -23.37 37.34
N ARG A 312 3.31 -22.40 37.90
CA ARG A 312 4.64 -22.62 38.50
C ARG A 312 5.62 -23.33 37.52
N GLY A 313 5.54 -23.00 36.23
CA GLY A 313 6.34 -23.63 35.16
C GLY A 313 7.01 -22.66 34.18
N GLY A 314 6.62 -21.39 34.15
CA GLY A 314 7.02 -20.47 33.09
C GLY A 314 6.22 -20.72 31.80
N ASP A 315 6.16 -19.71 30.95
CA ASP A 315 5.25 -19.72 29.81
C ASP A 315 5.85 -20.47 28.61
N VAL A 316 5.03 -21.25 27.91
CA VAL A 316 5.40 -21.95 26.68
C VAL A 316 4.75 -21.22 25.51
N ALA A 317 5.48 -20.97 24.42
CA ALA A 317 4.90 -20.30 23.28
C ALA A 317 5.50 -20.78 21.96
N VAL A 318 4.67 -20.76 20.92
CA VAL A 318 5.06 -20.95 19.51
C VAL A 318 4.62 -19.74 18.70
N GLU A 319 5.35 -19.46 17.61
CA GLU A 319 5.03 -18.39 16.67
C GLU A 319 4.92 -18.98 15.25
N LEU A 320 3.82 -18.70 14.56
CA LEU A 320 3.56 -19.13 13.19
C LEU A 320 3.57 -17.90 12.28
N PRO A 321 4.48 -17.82 11.29
CA PRO A 321 4.45 -16.77 10.30
C PRO A 321 3.25 -16.95 9.35
N PHE A 322 2.69 -15.84 8.90
CA PHE A 322 1.69 -15.82 7.82
C PHE A 322 1.80 -14.52 7.03
N THR A 323 1.18 -14.51 5.87
CA THR A 323 1.20 -13.40 4.92
C THR A 323 -0.15 -12.70 4.93
N LEU A 324 -0.19 -11.41 5.25
CA LEU A 324 -1.41 -10.58 5.22
C LEU A 324 -1.36 -9.64 4.02
N MET A 325 -2.30 -9.73 3.08
CA MET A 325 -2.27 -8.93 1.85
C MET A 325 -3.67 -8.52 1.38
N HIS A 326 -3.75 -7.68 0.35
CA HIS A 326 -5.01 -7.39 -0.32
C HIS A 326 -5.39 -8.53 -1.29
N PRO A 327 -6.69 -8.82 -1.45
CA PRO A 327 -7.15 -9.74 -2.49
C PRO A 327 -6.88 -9.13 -3.86
N LYS A 328 -6.48 -9.97 -4.82
CA LYS A 328 -6.45 -9.56 -6.22
C LYS A 328 -7.87 -9.14 -6.62
N PRO A 329 -8.07 -7.96 -7.23
CA PRO A 329 -9.35 -7.63 -7.83
C PRO A 329 -9.66 -8.67 -8.89
N THR A 330 -10.89 -9.17 -8.91
CA THR A 330 -11.34 -10.07 -9.97
C THR A 330 -11.25 -9.31 -11.30
N GLU A 331 -10.33 -9.70 -12.16
CA GLU A 331 -10.34 -9.22 -13.54
C GLU A 331 -11.62 -9.79 -14.18
N GLU A 332 -12.61 -8.93 -14.44
CA GLU A 332 -13.65 -9.30 -15.39
C GLU A 332 -12.93 -9.51 -16.73
N PRO A 333 -13.04 -10.70 -17.36
CA PRO A 333 -12.38 -10.94 -18.63
C PRO A 333 -12.88 -9.93 -19.65
N LEU A 334 -12.02 -8.98 -19.99
CA LEU A 334 -12.19 -8.13 -21.16
C LEU A 334 -12.15 -9.05 -22.37
N HIS A 335 -13.31 -9.15 -23.02
CA HIS A 335 -13.58 -9.89 -24.26
C HIS A 335 -13.76 -11.41 -24.15
N ARG A 336 -15.02 -11.84 -24.32
CA ARG A 336 -15.31 -13.10 -25.01
C ARG A 336 -14.72 -12.97 -26.42
N GLU A 337 -13.60 -13.65 -26.67
CA GLU A 337 -13.23 -13.99 -28.04
C GLU A 337 -14.37 -14.84 -28.62
N VAL A 338 -15.03 -14.31 -29.65
CA VAL A 338 -15.98 -15.07 -30.45
C VAL A 338 -15.18 -16.16 -31.17
N PRO A 339 -15.59 -17.44 -31.13
CA PRO A 339 -14.84 -18.49 -31.81
C PRO A 339 -14.80 -18.21 -33.32
N GLU A 340 -13.60 -18.16 -33.89
CA GLU A 340 -13.39 -18.16 -35.34
C GLU A 340 -13.87 -19.49 -35.93
N ASN A 341 -15.10 -19.49 -36.45
CA ASN A 341 -15.52 -20.40 -37.50
C ASN A 341 -16.82 -19.88 -38.13
N GLU A 342 -16.69 -19.08 -39.18
CA GLU A 342 -17.49 -19.13 -40.42
C GLU A 342 -17.08 -18.01 -41.41
N ALA A 343 -17.27 -18.30 -42.70
CA ALA A 343 -16.64 -17.72 -43.90
C ALA A 343 -16.94 -16.22 -44.20
N PRO A 344 -16.25 -15.58 -45.18
CA PRO A 344 -16.24 -14.12 -45.32
C PRO A 344 -17.52 -13.62 -46.02
N ILE A 345 -18.19 -12.66 -45.40
CA ILE A 345 -19.23 -11.87 -46.06
C ILE A 345 -18.75 -10.43 -46.11
N ASP A 346 -18.53 -9.99 -47.34
CA ASP A 346 -18.13 -8.65 -47.75
C ASP A 346 -19.34 -7.72 -47.63
N THR A 347 -19.35 -6.86 -46.59
CA THR A 347 -20.25 -5.70 -46.53
C THR A 347 -19.52 -4.52 -45.91
N ASN A 348 -19.30 -3.52 -46.76
CA ASN A 348 -18.91 -2.14 -46.46
C ASN A 348 -19.64 -1.51 -45.25
N LEU A 349 -18.90 -0.67 -44.53
CA LEU A 349 -19.31 0.32 -43.51
C LEU A 349 -20.11 -0.21 -42.30
N ILE A 350 -19.42 -0.38 -41.18
CA ILE A 350 -19.61 0.39 -39.92
C ILE A 350 -18.29 0.23 -39.15
N GLU A 351 -17.46 1.28 -39.08
CA GLU A 351 -16.50 1.42 -37.98
C GLU A 351 -17.35 1.50 -36.71
N PHE A 352 -17.36 0.43 -35.92
CA PHE A 352 -17.87 0.50 -34.56
C PHE A 352 -16.88 1.35 -33.77
N ASP A 353 -17.11 2.66 -33.75
CA ASP A 353 -16.64 3.59 -32.73
C ASP A 353 -17.12 3.06 -31.37
N THR A 354 -16.36 2.13 -30.78
CA THR A 354 -16.69 1.56 -29.48
C THR A 354 -16.47 2.63 -28.42
N ASN A 355 -17.55 3.34 -28.05
CA ASN A 355 -17.73 4.15 -26.83
C ASN A 355 -16.46 4.89 -26.36
N ASP A 356 -15.92 5.75 -27.20
CA ASP A 356 -14.68 6.50 -26.91
C ASP A 356 -14.87 7.58 -25.83
N ASP A 357 -16.12 7.96 -25.51
CA ASP A 357 -16.45 9.22 -24.79
C ASP A 357 -16.59 9.15 -23.26
N ASP A 358 -16.71 7.97 -22.67
CA ASP A 358 -17.01 7.85 -21.23
C ASP A 358 -15.77 7.97 -20.33
N ILE A 359 -14.90 8.97 -20.55
CA ILE A 359 -13.88 9.34 -19.55
C ILE A 359 -14.51 10.30 -18.55
N VAL A 360 -14.57 9.87 -17.28
CA VAL A 360 -15.06 10.69 -16.16
C VAL A 360 -13.86 11.18 -15.36
N PHE A 361 -13.70 12.51 -15.28
CA PHE A 361 -12.64 13.13 -14.48
C PHE A 361 -13.06 13.27 -13.01
N GLU A 362 -12.24 12.76 -12.11
CA GLU A 362 -12.39 12.88 -10.66
C GLU A 362 -11.17 13.63 -10.08
N ASP A 363 -11.36 14.36 -8.98
CA ASP A 363 -10.21 14.96 -8.29
C ASP A 363 -9.28 13.87 -7.74
N PHE A 364 -7.98 14.13 -7.66
CA PHE A 364 -7.03 13.16 -7.09
C PHE A 364 -7.13 13.01 -5.56
N ALA A 365 -7.78 13.94 -4.86
CA ALA A 365 -7.87 13.92 -3.40
C ALA A 365 -8.58 12.64 -2.89
N ARG A 366 -7.99 11.98 -1.88
CA ARG A 366 -8.62 10.81 -1.23
C ARG A 366 -9.70 11.27 -0.25
N GLN A 367 -10.76 10.48 -0.13
CA GLN A 367 -11.82 10.73 0.83
C GLN A 367 -11.27 10.63 2.26
N ARG A 368 -11.60 11.62 3.08
CA ARG A 368 -11.20 11.71 4.48
C ARG A 368 -12.24 11.08 5.38
N LEU A 369 -11.80 10.45 6.46
CA LEU A 369 -12.70 9.93 7.48
C LEU A 369 -13.49 11.06 8.15
N LYS A 370 -14.80 10.85 8.31
CA LYS A 370 -15.68 11.77 9.04
C LYS A 370 -15.25 11.84 10.52
N GLY A 371 -14.97 13.04 11.04
CA GLY A 371 -14.80 13.29 12.48
C GLY A 371 -13.37 13.49 12.99
N MET A 372 -12.35 13.53 12.13
CA MET A 372 -11.00 13.99 12.53
C MET A 372 -10.91 15.52 12.37
N LYS A 373 -10.41 16.21 13.41
CA LYS A 373 -10.26 17.68 13.44
C LYS A 373 -9.41 18.16 12.26
N GLU A 374 -9.80 19.32 11.74
CA GLU A 374 -9.06 20.09 10.74
C GLU A 374 -7.66 20.41 11.27
N ASP A 375 -6.63 19.82 10.66
CA ASP A 375 -5.32 20.45 10.68
C ASP A 375 -5.35 21.57 9.63
N LYS A 376 -5.11 22.79 10.10
CA LYS A 376 -5.14 24.06 9.36
C LYS A 376 -4.20 24.17 8.16
N GLU A 377 -3.52 23.11 7.72
CA GLU A 377 -2.57 23.19 6.60
C GLU A 377 -3.24 23.24 5.21
N GLU A 378 -4.49 22.81 5.06
CA GLU A 378 -5.18 22.98 3.77
C GLU A 378 -5.83 24.36 3.60
N GLU A 379 -6.02 25.13 4.69
CA GLU A 379 -6.65 26.45 4.64
C GLU A 379 -5.72 27.64 4.97
N GLU A 380 -4.61 27.47 5.72
CA GLU A 380 -3.76 28.62 6.11
C GLU A 380 -2.71 29.06 5.07
N GLU A 381 -2.47 28.34 3.96
CA GLU A 381 -1.60 28.85 2.86
C GLU A 381 -2.32 29.80 1.87
N GLY A 382 -3.51 30.30 2.23
CA GLY A 382 -4.37 31.15 1.38
C GLY A 382 -4.27 32.67 1.60
N THR A 383 -3.72 33.17 2.72
CA THR A 383 -3.69 34.61 2.99
C THR A 383 -2.44 35.03 3.75
N ASN A 384 -1.44 35.52 3.02
CA ASN A 384 -0.55 36.57 3.50
C ASN A 384 0.22 37.18 2.33
N SER A 385 -0.46 38.06 1.59
CA SER A 385 0.20 39.11 0.83
C SER A 385 0.59 40.23 1.80
N PRO A 386 1.87 40.63 1.92
CA PRO A 386 2.20 41.86 2.62
C PRO A 386 1.74 43.03 1.73
N LEU A 387 0.76 43.79 2.22
CA LEU A 387 0.44 45.10 1.69
C LEU A 387 1.67 46.00 1.89
N MET A 388 2.24 46.46 0.77
CA MET A 388 3.13 47.61 0.78
C MET A 388 2.32 48.82 1.23
N ASN A 389 2.67 49.41 2.37
CA ASN A 389 2.23 50.75 2.71
C ASN A 389 3.26 51.73 2.13
N ASP A 390 2.83 52.46 1.10
CA ASP A 390 3.38 53.75 0.74
C ASP A 390 3.10 54.74 1.87
N ARG A 391 4.16 55.27 2.49
CA ARG A 391 4.36 56.71 2.79
C ARG A 391 5.71 56.97 3.43
#